data_AF-A0A1B6CEI7-F1
#
_entry.id   AF-A0A1B6CEI7-F1
#
_cell.length_a   1.000
_cell.length_b   1.000
_cell.length_c   1.000
_cell.angle_alpha   90.00
_cell.angle_beta   90.00
_cell.angle_gamma   90.00
#
_symmetry.space_group_name_H-M   'P 1'
#
loop_
_entity.id
_entity.type
_entity.pdbx_description
1 polymer ?
#
loop_
_entity_poly.entity_id
_entity_poly.type
_entity_poly.pdbx_seq_one_letter_code
_entity_poly.pdbx_strand_id
1 'polypeptide(L)'
;MAGDGHPFLVQAIYSFKGKNNDELCFKKGDIITVTQIEEGGWWEGTFCEKTGWFPSNYVKEYKTQNSLSPITSTPLELIAQQKVYRSVVLKDLIDSEKAHVSELQGLMKNFLLPVEKSDIMKIGEYNKLVGNLSEIIEVHEGLLMALDEMATMPAEEQRIGKLFLTTAPRLKQVHICYCSSHPQAVCILDKYKQELSALMEANGASSPGLLVLTTG
;
A
#
# COMPACT_ATOMS: atom_id res chain seq x y z
N MET A 1 29.51 32.20 12.82
CA MET A 1 28.99 31.10 13.66
C MET A 1 28.59 30.00 12.69
N ALA A 2 29.48 29.03 12.45
CA ALA A 2 29.24 27.93 11.51
C ALA A 2 28.88 26.69 12.33
N GLY A 3 27.70 26.13 12.10
CA GLY A 3 27.26 24.90 12.75
C GLY A 3 27.99 23.69 12.17
N ASP A 4 28.48 22.82 13.05
CA ASP A 4 29.06 21.51 12.72
C ASP A 4 28.02 20.60 12.04
N GLY A 5 27.86 20.74 10.72
CA GLY A 5 27.04 19.87 9.89
C GLY A 5 27.86 18.73 9.32
N HIS A 6 28.11 17.68 10.11
CA HIS A 6 28.72 16.46 9.57
C HIS A 6 27.72 15.77 8.63
N PRO A 7 28.11 15.36 7.41
CA PRO A 7 27.21 14.66 6.49
C PRO A 7 26.75 13.35 7.12
N PHE A 8 25.44 13.07 7.08
CA PHE A 8 24.89 11.80 7.55
C PHE A 8 25.24 10.72 6.52
N LEU A 9 26.22 9.87 6.84
CA LEU A 9 26.71 8.82 5.96
C LEU A 9 26.09 7.48 6.34
N VAL A 10 25.82 6.67 5.33
CA VAL A 10 25.30 5.31 5.48
C VAL A 10 26.06 4.34 4.58
N GLN A 11 26.24 3.10 5.03
CA GLN A 11 26.86 2.01 4.28
C GLN A 11 25.80 1.02 3.80
N ALA A 12 25.80 0.70 2.51
CA ALA A 12 24.96 -0.32 1.92
C ALA A 12 25.26 -1.72 2.50
N ILE A 13 24.27 -2.37 3.10
CA ILE A 13 24.35 -3.75 3.59
C ILE A 13 23.84 -4.77 2.57
N TYR A 14 23.06 -4.30 1.60
CA TYR A 14 22.59 -5.05 0.43
C TYR A 14 22.80 -4.21 -0.84
N SER A 15 22.85 -4.85 -2.01
CA SER A 15 22.87 -4.15 -3.29
C SER A 15 21.44 -3.74 -3.68
N PHE A 16 21.26 -2.53 -4.19
CA PHE A 16 19.98 -2.02 -4.66
C PHE A 16 20.11 -1.58 -6.12
N LYS A 17 19.20 -2.05 -6.97
CA LYS A 17 19.13 -1.71 -8.38
C LYS A 17 17.79 -1.03 -8.64
N GLY A 18 17.83 0.29 -8.74
CA GLY A 18 16.66 1.10 -9.06
C GLY A 18 16.04 0.71 -10.40
N LYS A 19 14.71 0.78 -10.45
CA LYS A 19 13.92 0.54 -11.67
C LYS A 19 13.47 1.85 -12.32
N ASN A 20 13.31 2.90 -11.51
CA ASN A 20 12.90 4.23 -11.95
C ASN A 20 14.11 5.17 -12.05
N ASN A 21 13.96 6.27 -12.79
CA ASN A 21 15.05 7.21 -13.06
C ASN A 21 15.46 8.05 -11.85
N ASP A 22 14.60 8.13 -10.84
CA ASP A 22 14.77 8.83 -9.58
C ASP A 22 15.35 7.93 -8.47
N GLU A 23 15.57 6.63 -8.73
CA GLU A 23 16.10 5.68 -7.75
C GLU A 23 17.63 5.54 -7.84
N LEU A 24 18.29 5.53 -6.68
CA LEU A 24 19.75 5.43 -6.58
C LEU A 24 20.21 3.98 -6.67
N CYS A 25 21.10 3.64 -7.61
CA CYS A 25 21.69 2.31 -7.71
C CYS A 25 23.03 2.21 -6.95
N PHE A 26 23.21 1.18 -6.12
CA PHE A 26 24.45 0.93 -5.38
C PHE A 26 24.66 -0.56 -5.08
N LYS A 27 25.90 -0.91 -4.71
CA LYS A 27 26.30 -2.26 -4.31
C LYS A 27 26.52 -2.33 -2.81
N LYS A 28 26.38 -3.55 -2.27
CA LYS A 28 26.77 -3.84 -0.88
C LYS A 28 28.20 -3.35 -0.62
N GLY A 29 28.35 -2.55 0.43
CA GLY A 29 29.61 -1.96 0.89
C GLY A 29 29.77 -0.48 0.54
N ASP A 30 29.01 0.05 -0.43
CA ASP A 30 29.08 1.44 -0.87
C ASP A 30 28.67 2.40 0.26
N ILE A 31 29.32 3.56 0.32
CA ILE A 31 29.03 4.63 1.29
C ILE A 31 28.23 5.72 0.59
N ILE A 32 27.05 6.02 1.11
CA ILE A 32 26.08 6.95 0.54
C ILE A 32 25.93 8.11 1.50
N THR A 33 25.88 9.32 0.96
CA THR A 33 25.57 10.53 1.74
C THR A 33 24.07 10.74 1.71
N VAL A 34 23.40 10.67 2.86
CA VAL A 34 21.96 10.90 2.97
C VAL A 34 21.69 12.40 2.89
N THR A 35 20.81 12.79 1.96
CA THR A 35 20.37 14.18 1.75
C THR A 35 18.99 14.44 2.32
N GLN A 36 18.11 13.43 2.34
CA GLN A 36 16.75 13.53 2.88
C GLN A 36 16.30 12.22 3.54
N ILE A 37 15.61 12.33 4.67
CA ILE A 37 15.02 11.22 5.43
C ILE A 37 13.50 11.41 5.45
N GLU A 38 12.74 10.46 4.91
CA GLU A 38 11.28 10.43 5.04
C GLU A 38 10.81 9.31 5.97
N GLU A 39 9.69 9.55 6.65
CA GLU A 39 9.07 8.60 7.59
C GLU A 39 8.53 7.34 6.89
N GLY A 40 8.29 7.40 5.58
CA GLY A 40 7.84 6.27 4.74
C GLY A 40 8.93 5.23 4.42
N GLY A 41 10.13 5.36 4.97
CA GLY A 41 11.21 4.36 4.85
C GLY A 41 12.03 4.46 3.57
N TRP A 42 11.76 5.42 2.69
CA TRP A 42 12.58 5.79 1.53
C TRP A 42 13.41 7.03 1.85
N TRP A 43 14.71 6.94 1.63
CA TRP A 43 15.65 8.05 1.85
C TRP A 43 16.24 8.49 0.52
N GLU A 44 16.55 9.78 0.42
CA GLU A 44 17.32 10.31 -0.69
C GLU A 44 18.80 10.36 -0.28
N GLY A 45 19.68 9.98 -1.21
CA GLY A 45 21.09 10.19 -0.99
C GLY A 45 21.89 10.25 -2.27
N THR A 46 23.16 10.59 -2.11
CA THR A 46 24.09 10.82 -3.20
C THR A 46 25.24 9.83 -3.14
N PHE A 47 25.50 9.16 -4.27
CA PHE A 47 26.62 8.25 -4.46
C PHE A 47 27.22 8.44 -5.86
N CYS A 48 28.55 8.63 -5.95
CA CYS A 48 29.25 8.88 -7.22
C CYS A 48 28.58 9.96 -8.09
N GLU A 49 28.25 11.12 -7.51
CA GLU A 49 27.60 12.27 -8.17
C GLU A 49 26.16 12.04 -8.68
N LYS A 50 25.58 10.86 -8.39
CA LYS A 50 24.18 10.57 -8.66
C LYS A 50 23.38 10.67 -7.37
N THR A 51 22.27 11.41 -7.42
CA THR A 51 21.32 11.53 -6.33
C THR A 51 20.06 10.77 -6.68
N GLY A 52 19.47 10.07 -5.71
CA GLY A 52 18.21 9.37 -5.91
C GLY A 52 17.72 8.68 -4.65
N TRP A 53 16.53 8.11 -4.77
CA TRP A 53 15.80 7.46 -3.70
C TRP A 53 16.23 6.00 -3.52
N PHE A 54 16.30 5.57 -2.27
CA PHE A 54 16.57 4.19 -1.93
C PHE A 54 15.90 3.79 -0.62
N PRO A 55 15.62 2.50 -0.43
CA PRO A 55 15.00 2.02 0.80
C PRO A 55 16.00 2.03 1.96
N SER A 56 15.62 2.68 3.05
CA SER A 56 16.49 2.88 4.23
C SER A 56 16.95 1.57 4.90
N ASN A 57 16.21 0.47 4.75
CA ASN A 57 16.58 -0.84 5.27
C ASN A 57 17.69 -1.55 4.47
N TYR A 58 18.17 -0.96 3.36
CA TYR A 58 19.32 -1.48 2.59
C TYR A 58 20.66 -0.91 3.04
N VAL A 59 20.63 0.02 4.01
CA VAL A 59 21.81 0.71 4.50
C VAL A 59 21.89 0.68 6.03
N LYS A 60 23.05 1.01 6.59
CA LYS A 60 23.27 1.24 8.03
C LYS A 60 24.07 2.51 8.22
N GLU A 61 23.94 3.20 9.35
CA GLU A 61 24.76 4.39 9.64
C GLU A 61 26.27 4.09 9.55
N TYR A 62 27.01 4.97 8.87
CA TYR A 62 28.46 4.88 8.68
C TYR A 62 29.14 6.01 9.46
N LYS A 63 29.78 5.64 10.58
CA LYS A 63 30.53 6.60 11.41
C LYS A 63 32.01 6.56 11.04
N THR A 64 32.53 7.66 10.49
CA THR A 64 33.97 7.84 10.23
C THR A 64 34.69 7.92 11.58
N GLN A 65 35.45 6.88 11.93
CA GLN A 65 36.06 6.76 13.26
C GLN A 65 37.12 7.84 13.50
N ASN A 66 36.87 8.69 14.49
CA ASN A 66 37.94 9.27 15.31
C ASN A 66 37.49 9.35 16.77
N SER A 67 37.15 8.19 17.35
CA SER A 67 37.24 7.92 18.79
C SER A 67 36.95 6.43 19.03
N LEU A 68 37.79 5.80 19.85
CA LEU A 68 37.68 4.39 20.22
C LEU A 68 36.47 4.20 21.16
N SER A 69 35.34 3.83 20.59
CA SER A 69 34.25 3.15 21.28
C SER A 69 33.80 2.00 20.37
N PRO A 70 33.75 0.74 20.83
CA PRO A 70 33.23 -0.33 20.00
C PRO A 70 31.72 -0.13 19.84
N ILE A 71 31.29 0.56 18.79
CA ILE A 71 29.90 0.48 18.31
C ILE A 71 29.82 -0.80 17.46
N THR A 72 29.96 -1.92 18.14
CA THR A 72 29.34 -3.15 17.68
C THR A 72 27.91 -3.05 18.21
N SER A 73 26.95 -2.62 17.40
CA SER A 73 25.55 -2.85 17.75
C SER A 73 25.45 -4.34 18.05
N THR A 74 25.09 -4.66 19.28
CA THR A 74 25.12 -6.06 19.71
C THR A 74 24.12 -6.83 18.85
N PRO A 75 24.34 -8.12 18.55
CA PRO A 75 23.38 -8.92 17.78
C PRO A 75 21.94 -8.80 18.33
N LEU A 76 21.79 -8.55 19.63
CA LEU A 76 20.51 -8.33 20.30
C LEU A 76 19.81 -7.03 19.89
N GLU A 77 20.54 -5.93 19.69
CA GLU A 77 19.96 -4.65 19.23
C GLU A 77 19.47 -4.72 17.77
N LEU A 78 20.23 -5.38 16.90
CA LEU A 78 19.82 -5.60 15.51
C LEU A 78 18.56 -6.47 15.42
N ILE A 79 18.47 -7.51 16.26
CA ILE A 79 17.26 -8.35 16.37
C ILE A 79 16.07 -7.53 16.88
N ALA A 80 16.27 -6.67 17.89
CA ALA A 80 15.22 -5.81 18.42
C ALA A 80 14.71 -4.81 17.35
N GLN A 81 15.61 -4.17 16.62
CA GLN A 81 15.27 -3.26 15.51
C GLN A 81 14.51 -3.99 14.39
N GLN A 82 14.92 -5.21 14.03
CA GLN A 82 14.23 -6.01 13.02
C GLN A 82 12.83 -6.42 13.46
N LYS A 83 12.63 -6.74 14.74
CA LYS A 83 11.31 -7.03 15.33
C LYS A 83 10.39 -5.81 15.27
N VAL A 84 10.89 -4.63 15.63
CA VAL A 84 10.12 -3.37 15.57
C VAL A 84 9.72 -3.05 14.13
N TYR A 85 10.66 -3.13 13.18
CA TYR A 85 10.38 -2.88 11.77
C TYR A 85 9.31 -3.83 11.22
N ARG A 86 9.39 -5.13 11.55
CA ARG A 86 8.37 -6.12 11.17
C ARG A 86 6.98 -5.74 11.68
N SER A 87 6.88 -5.30 12.94
CA SER A 87 5.60 -4.88 13.52
C SER A 87 5.04 -3.64 12.83
N VAL A 88 5.89 -2.68 12.46
CA VAL A 88 5.47 -1.48 11.70
C VAL A 88 4.94 -1.86 10.33
N VAL A 89 5.65 -2.71 9.58
CA VAL A 89 5.21 -3.16 8.24
C VAL A 89 3.89 -3.94 8.33
N LEU A 90 3.73 -4.80 9.34
CA LEU A 90 2.47 -5.53 9.52
C LEU A 90 1.31 -4.57 9.85
N LYS A 91 1.57 -3.55 10.68
CA LYS A 91 0.57 -2.55 11.01
C LYS A 91 0.16 -1.71 9.80
N ASP A 92 1.12 -1.25 9.00
CA ASP A 92 0.87 -0.51 7.76
C ASP A 92 0.05 -1.33 6.75
N LEU A 93 0.38 -2.63 6.61
CA LEU A 93 -0.40 -3.56 5.80
C LEU A 93 -1.86 -3.67 6.28
N ILE A 94 -2.08 -3.79 7.59
CA ILE A 94 -3.44 -3.87 8.15
C ILE A 94 -4.19 -2.55 7.97
N ASP A 95 -3.54 -1.43 8.25
CA ASP A 95 -4.15 -0.11 8.16
C ASP A 95 -4.53 0.22 6.71
N SER A 96 -3.68 -0.13 5.73
CA SER A 96 -3.97 0.01 4.30
C SER A 96 -5.11 -0.92 3.83
N GLU A 97 -5.11 -2.19 4.24
CA GLU A 97 -6.17 -3.13 3.89
C GLU A 97 -7.52 -2.72 4.49
N LYS A 98 -7.51 -2.19 5.72
CA LYS A 98 -8.70 -1.64 6.39
C LYS A 98 -9.26 -0.43 5.66
N ALA A 99 -8.39 0.48 5.21
CA ALA A 99 -8.80 1.62 4.40
C ALA A 99 -9.44 1.13 3.09
N HIS A 100 -8.80 0.17 2.41
CA HIS A 100 -9.31 -0.40 1.17
C HIS A 100 -10.69 -1.06 1.34
N VAL A 101 -10.88 -1.90 2.36
CA VAL A 101 -12.18 -2.52 2.67
C VAL A 101 -13.24 -1.45 2.96
N SER A 102 -12.90 -0.43 3.74
CA SER A 102 -13.80 0.68 4.06
C SER A 102 -14.24 1.45 2.81
N GLU A 103 -13.34 1.67 1.85
CA GLU A 103 -13.65 2.30 0.56
C GLU A 103 -14.60 1.44 -0.28
N LEU A 104 -14.32 0.14 -0.41
CA LEU A 104 -15.19 -0.79 -1.17
C LEU A 104 -16.59 -0.89 -0.55
N GLN A 105 -16.69 -0.99 0.77
CA GLN A 105 -17.96 -0.96 1.50
C GLN A 105 -18.68 0.37 1.33
N GLY A 106 -17.94 1.49 1.37
CA GLY A 106 -18.46 2.83 1.12
C GLY A 106 -19.04 2.97 -0.28
N LEU A 107 -18.34 2.48 -1.30
CA LEU A 107 -18.81 2.44 -2.68
C LEU A 107 -20.12 1.66 -2.82
N MET A 108 -20.17 0.46 -2.24
CA MET A 108 -21.36 -0.38 -2.24
C MET A 108 -22.54 0.31 -1.55
N LYS A 109 -22.33 0.76 -0.32
CA LYS A 109 -23.41 1.26 0.55
C LYS A 109 -23.95 2.62 0.14
N ASN A 110 -23.05 3.53 -0.24
CA ASN A 110 -23.41 4.94 -0.45
C ASN A 110 -23.78 5.24 -1.91
N PHE A 111 -23.38 4.40 -2.85
CA PHE A 111 -23.59 4.67 -4.27
C PHE A 111 -24.31 3.53 -4.99
N LEU A 112 -23.84 2.28 -4.91
CA LEU A 112 -24.45 1.17 -5.65
C LEU A 112 -25.82 0.74 -5.11
N LEU A 113 -25.98 0.61 -3.79
CA LEU A 113 -27.28 0.27 -3.19
C LEU A 113 -28.36 1.34 -3.45
N PRO A 114 -28.07 2.66 -3.39
CA PRO A 114 -29.02 3.68 -3.84
C PRO A 114 -29.40 3.56 -5.32
N VAL A 115 -28.46 3.20 -6.20
CA VAL A 115 -28.76 2.96 -7.62
C VAL A 115 -29.75 1.81 -7.78
N GLU A 116 -29.56 0.70 -7.06
CA GLU A 116 -30.50 -0.42 -7.07
C GLU A 116 -31.91 -0.01 -6.65
N LYS A 117 -32.03 0.84 -5.62
CA LYS A 117 -33.32 1.32 -5.08
C LYS A 117 -33.98 2.39 -5.93
N SER A 118 -33.23 3.04 -6.81
CA SER A 118 -33.71 4.18 -7.60
C SER A 118 -34.50 3.79 -8.84
N ASP A 119 -34.59 2.49 -9.16
CA ASP A 119 -35.23 1.95 -10.38
C ASP A 119 -34.74 2.59 -11.70
N ILE A 120 -33.58 3.28 -11.69
CA ILE A 120 -32.98 3.95 -12.88
C ILE A 120 -32.65 2.92 -13.97
N MET A 121 -32.28 1.70 -13.57
CA MET A 121 -31.91 0.64 -14.49
C MET A 121 -32.50 -0.71 -14.08
N LYS A 122 -32.60 -1.61 -15.05
CA LYS A 122 -33.09 -2.97 -14.81
C LYS A 122 -32.10 -3.73 -13.95
N ILE A 123 -32.62 -4.66 -13.14
CA ILE A 123 -31.79 -5.54 -12.28
C ILE A 123 -30.65 -6.24 -13.05
N GLY A 124 -30.89 -6.65 -14.31
CA GLY A 124 -29.86 -7.27 -15.14
C GLY A 124 -28.75 -6.33 -15.60
N GLU A 125 -29.00 -5.03 -15.67
CA GLU A 125 -27.99 -4.00 -15.97
C GLU A 125 -27.26 -3.59 -14.70
N TYR A 126 -27.96 -3.49 -13.57
CA TYR A 126 -27.37 -3.29 -12.25
C TYR A 126 -26.37 -4.40 -11.92
N ASN A 127 -26.74 -5.67 -12.11
CA ASN A 127 -25.84 -6.80 -11.86
C ASN A 127 -24.58 -6.76 -12.74
N LYS A 128 -24.67 -6.22 -13.98
CA LYS A 128 -23.49 -6.04 -14.85
C LYS A 128 -22.63 -4.86 -14.42
N LEU A 129 -23.24 -3.81 -13.87
CA LEU A 129 -22.54 -2.66 -13.32
C LEU A 129 -21.73 -3.04 -12.08
N VAL A 130 -22.36 -3.77 -11.14
CA VAL A 130 -21.74 -4.17 -9.87
C VAL A 130 -20.80 -5.37 -10.03
N GLY A 131 -21.12 -6.29 -10.95
CA GLY A 131 -20.36 -7.53 -11.13
C GLY A 131 -20.35 -8.38 -9.85
N ASN A 132 -19.18 -8.89 -9.48
CA ASN A 132 -18.96 -9.68 -8.27
C ASN A 132 -18.33 -8.86 -7.13
N LEU A 133 -18.60 -7.55 -7.05
CA LEU A 133 -17.99 -6.67 -6.04
C LEU A 133 -18.26 -7.13 -4.59
N SER A 134 -19.44 -7.68 -4.30
CA SER A 134 -19.73 -8.24 -2.97
C SER A 134 -18.79 -9.38 -2.60
N GLU A 135 -18.47 -10.27 -3.56
CA GLU A 135 -17.49 -11.35 -3.32
C GLU A 135 -16.07 -10.82 -3.11
N ILE A 136 -15.70 -9.70 -3.76
CA ILE A 136 -14.42 -9.03 -3.49
C ILE A 136 -14.39 -8.53 -2.05
N ILE A 137 -15.43 -7.80 -1.63
CA ILE A 137 -15.53 -7.24 -0.27
C ILE A 137 -15.41 -8.37 0.76
N GLU A 138 -16.16 -9.46 0.60
CA GLU A 138 -16.11 -10.61 1.52
C GLU A 138 -14.71 -11.23 1.63
N VAL A 139 -13.98 -11.34 0.51
CA VAL A 139 -12.62 -11.91 0.51
C VAL A 139 -11.63 -10.98 1.21
N HIS A 140 -11.72 -9.67 0.97
CA HIS A 140 -10.85 -8.68 1.62
C HIS A 140 -11.20 -8.51 3.11
N GLU A 141 -12.47 -8.55 3.50
CA GLU A 141 -12.89 -8.61 4.91
C GLU A 141 -12.32 -9.85 5.62
N GLY A 142 -12.40 -11.01 4.97
CA GLY A 142 -11.82 -12.24 5.50
C GLY A 142 -10.30 -12.16 5.65
N LEU A 143 -9.61 -11.52 4.69
CA LEU A 143 -8.17 -11.27 4.79
C LEU A 143 -7.84 -10.33 5.94
N LEU A 144 -8.56 -9.21 6.07
CA LEU A 144 -8.37 -8.24 7.13
C LEU A 144 -8.57 -8.86 8.51
N MET A 145 -9.67 -9.61 8.71
CA MET A 145 -9.92 -10.32 9.97
C MET A 145 -8.79 -11.28 10.33
N ALA A 146 -8.28 -12.03 9.35
CA ALA A 146 -7.17 -12.95 9.58
C ALA A 146 -5.84 -12.21 9.85
N LEU A 147 -5.60 -11.05 9.23
CA LEU A 147 -4.43 -10.22 9.51
C LEU A 147 -4.49 -9.63 10.92
N ASP A 148 -5.66 -9.13 11.35
CA ASP A 148 -5.90 -8.65 12.71
C ASP A 148 -5.67 -9.77 13.73
N GLU A 149 -6.20 -10.97 13.49
CA GLU A 149 -5.96 -12.14 14.35
C GLU A 149 -4.46 -12.45 14.44
N MET A 150 -3.75 -12.49 13.30
CA MET A 150 -2.30 -12.71 13.29
C MET A 150 -1.55 -11.62 14.06
N ALA A 151 -1.97 -10.36 13.99
CA ALA A 151 -1.31 -9.26 14.73
C ALA A 151 -1.41 -9.42 16.25
N THR A 152 -2.43 -10.13 16.75
CA THR A 152 -2.55 -10.44 18.19
C THR A 152 -1.65 -11.58 18.66
N MET A 153 -1.13 -12.40 17.74
CA MET A 153 -0.28 -13.55 18.05
C MET A 153 1.16 -13.14 18.36
N PRO A 154 1.92 -13.94 19.15
CA PRO A 154 3.35 -13.74 19.36
C PRO A 154 4.11 -13.70 18.02
N ALA A 155 5.15 -12.87 17.91
CA ALA A 155 5.91 -12.66 16.67
C ALA A 155 6.45 -13.97 16.05
N GLU A 156 6.76 -14.97 16.87
CA GLU A 156 7.24 -16.30 16.47
C GLU A 156 6.16 -17.19 15.84
N GLU A 157 4.88 -16.85 16.03
CA GLU A 157 3.71 -17.57 15.52
C GLU A 157 3.02 -16.85 14.36
N GLN A 158 3.34 -15.57 14.14
CA GLN A 158 2.81 -14.76 13.03
C GLN A 158 3.22 -15.33 11.66
N ARG A 159 2.37 -16.15 11.03
CA ARG A 159 2.60 -16.76 9.71
C ARG A 159 1.91 -15.99 8.58
N ILE A 160 2.19 -14.68 8.49
CA ILE A 160 1.61 -13.77 7.48
C ILE A 160 1.80 -14.32 6.05
N GLY A 161 2.99 -14.82 5.70
CA GLY A 161 3.21 -15.41 4.37
C GLY A 161 2.32 -16.62 4.07
N LYS A 162 2.04 -17.48 5.07
CA LYS A 162 1.12 -18.62 4.91
C LYS A 162 -0.31 -18.15 4.71
N LEU A 163 -0.73 -17.09 5.42
CA LEU A 163 -2.03 -16.46 5.25
C LEU A 163 -2.21 -16.00 3.80
N PHE A 164 -1.27 -15.22 3.26
CA PHE A 164 -1.33 -14.78 1.86
C PHE A 164 -1.37 -15.94 0.86
N LEU A 165 -0.54 -16.97 1.05
CA LEU A 165 -0.56 -18.14 0.16
C LEU A 165 -1.89 -18.90 0.20
N THR A 166 -2.58 -18.88 1.34
CA THR A 166 -3.89 -19.52 1.50
C THR A 166 -5.00 -18.70 0.85
N THR A 167 -4.96 -17.37 1.01
CA THR A 167 -5.99 -16.45 0.48
C THR A 167 -5.80 -16.14 -1.02
N ALA A 168 -4.56 -16.13 -1.51
CA ALA A 168 -4.20 -15.72 -2.87
C ALA A 168 -4.99 -16.40 -3.99
N PRO A 169 -5.27 -17.73 -3.97
CA PRO A 169 -6.08 -18.36 -5.01
C PRO A 169 -7.48 -17.76 -5.13
N ARG A 170 -8.14 -17.50 -3.99
CA ARG A 170 -9.48 -16.90 -3.93
C ARG A 170 -9.44 -15.44 -4.35
N LEU A 171 -8.48 -14.66 -3.84
CA LEU A 171 -8.25 -13.26 -4.23
C LEU A 171 -8.09 -13.13 -5.75
N LYS A 172 -7.21 -13.96 -6.33
CA LYS A 172 -6.99 -14.01 -7.79
C LYS A 172 -8.28 -14.33 -8.55
N GLN A 173 -9.04 -15.33 -8.09
CA GLN A 173 -10.27 -15.75 -8.75
C GLN A 173 -11.30 -14.61 -8.82
N VAL A 174 -11.59 -13.95 -7.69
CA VAL A 174 -12.61 -12.90 -7.63
C VAL A 174 -12.19 -11.65 -8.41
N HIS A 175 -10.91 -11.27 -8.35
CA HIS A 175 -10.39 -10.14 -9.11
C HIS A 175 -10.39 -10.38 -10.63
N ILE A 176 -10.03 -11.58 -11.09
CA ILE A 176 -10.12 -11.94 -12.51
C ILE A 176 -11.57 -11.81 -13.01
N CYS A 177 -12.55 -12.30 -12.23
CA CYS A 177 -13.96 -12.19 -12.59
C CYS A 177 -14.42 -10.73 -12.68
N TYR A 178 -14.05 -9.90 -11.70
CA TYR A 178 -14.41 -8.49 -11.66
C TYR A 178 -13.81 -7.71 -12.82
N CYS A 179 -12.49 -7.85 -13.06
CA CYS A 179 -11.81 -7.19 -14.16
C CYS A 179 -12.36 -7.63 -15.52
N SER A 180 -12.76 -8.89 -15.68
CA SER A 180 -13.36 -9.37 -16.93
C SER A 180 -14.74 -8.76 -17.21
N SER A 181 -15.45 -8.33 -16.15
CA SER A 181 -16.76 -7.69 -16.23
C SER A 181 -16.68 -6.17 -16.39
N HIS A 182 -15.52 -5.57 -16.09
CA HIS A 182 -15.31 -4.12 -16.12
C HIS A 182 -15.70 -3.44 -17.44
N PRO A 183 -15.39 -3.97 -18.64
CA PRO A 183 -15.82 -3.34 -19.89
C PRO A 183 -17.34 -3.20 -20.01
N GLN A 184 -18.10 -4.17 -19.48
CA GLN A 184 -19.56 -4.12 -19.48
C GLN A 184 -20.07 -3.06 -18.50
N ALA A 185 -19.47 -2.98 -17.31
CA ALA A 185 -19.78 -1.94 -16.33
C ALA A 185 -19.56 -0.53 -16.92
N VAL A 186 -18.47 -0.31 -17.66
CA VAL A 186 -18.19 0.97 -18.35
C VAL A 186 -19.26 1.29 -19.38
N CYS A 187 -19.71 0.32 -20.19
CA CYS A 187 -20.80 0.54 -21.15
C CYS A 187 -22.11 0.95 -20.45
N ILE A 188 -22.40 0.37 -19.29
CA ILE A 188 -23.58 0.72 -18.49
C ILE A 188 -23.44 2.12 -17.88
N LEU A 189 -22.26 2.46 -17.34
CA LEU A 189 -21.98 3.80 -16.80
C LEU A 189 -22.14 4.89 -17.87
N ASP A 190 -21.65 4.66 -19.09
CA ASP A 190 -21.78 5.62 -20.19
C ASP A 190 -23.24 5.76 -20.65
N LYS A 191 -23.97 4.64 -20.73
CA LYS A 191 -25.39 4.62 -21.11
C LYS A 191 -26.27 5.41 -20.13
N TYR A 192 -26.02 5.32 -18.84
CA TYR A 192 -26.83 5.96 -17.78
C TYR A 192 -26.11 7.16 -17.14
N LYS A 193 -25.16 7.77 -17.86
CA LYS A 193 -24.25 8.79 -17.35
C LYS A 193 -24.96 9.96 -16.68
N GLN A 194 -26.04 10.47 -17.29
CA GLN A 194 -26.74 11.66 -16.80
C GLN A 194 -27.56 11.34 -15.55
N GLU A 195 -28.32 10.25 -15.58
CA GLU A 195 -29.18 9.78 -14.49
C GLU A 195 -28.34 9.39 -13.28
N LEU A 196 -27.24 8.66 -13.49
CA LEU A 196 -26.31 8.30 -12.43
C LEU A 196 -25.63 9.54 -11.86
N SER A 197 -25.16 10.48 -12.68
CA SER A 197 -24.55 11.72 -12.16
C SER A 197 -25.50 12.49 -11.24
N ALA A 198 -26.76 12.65 -11.65
CA ALA A 198 -27.78 13.34 -10.85
C ALA A 198 -28.09 12.59 -9.55
N LEU A 199 -28.17 11.26 -9.58
CA LEU A 199 -28.39 10.44 -8.40
C LEU A 199 -27.20 10.53 -7.44
N MET A 200 -25.97 10.43 -7.94
CA MET A 200 -24.75 10.52 -7.14
C MET A 200 -24.68 11.88 -6.43
N GLU A 201 -24.93 12.98 -7.14
CA GLU A 201 -24.96 14.33 -6.58
C GLU A 201 -26.07 14.49 -5.53
N ALA A 202 -27.26 13.91 -5.76
CA ALA A 202 -28.34 13.88 -4.77
C ALA A 202 -27.98 13.08 -3.50
N ASN A 203 -27.05 12.13 -3.60
CA ASN A 203 -26.51 11.35 -2.48
C ASN A 203 -25.20 11.95 -1.91
N GLY A 204 -24.85 13.18 -2.27
CA GLY A 204 -23.73 13.92 -1.67
C GLY A 204 -22.38 13.77 -2.40
N ALA A 205 -22.35 13.19 -3.61
CA ALA A 205 -21.15 13.20 -4.44
C ALA A 205 -20.81 14.61 -4.95
N SER A 206 -19.52 14.89 -5.10
CA SER A 206 -19.04 16.12 -5.74
C SER A 206 -19.30 16.09 -7.24
N SER A 207 -19.72 17.22 -7.82
CA SER A 207 -20.02 17.29 -9.26
C SER A 207 -18.72 17.27 -10.11
N PRO A 208 -18.65 16.46 -11.20
CA PRO A 208 -19.68 15.53 -11.68
C PRO A 208 -19.74 14.26 -10.82
N GLY A 209 -20.92 13.94 -10.28
CA GLY A 209 -21.08 12.85 -9.31
C GLY A 209 -20.65 11.46 -9.81
N LEU A 210 -20.69 11.25 -11.13
CA LEU A 210 -20.25 10.00 -11.76
C LEU A 210 -18.76 9.69 -11.55
N LEU A 211 -17.92 10.71 -11.31
CA LEU A 211 -16.50 10.48 -11.04
C LEU A 211 -16.31 9.56 -9.84
N VAL A 212 -17.20 9.60 -8.84
CA VAL A 212 -17.10 8.70 -7.68
C VAL A 212 -17.21 7.22 -8.04
N LEU A 213 -17.83 6.89 -9.17
CA LEU A 213 -17.94 5.51 -9.66
C LEU A 213 -16.77 5.10 -10.60
N THR A 214 -15.96 6.07 -11.04
CA THR A 214 -14.88 5.83 -12.02
C THR A 214 -13.49 6.17 -11.48
N THR A 215 -13.40 6.94 -10.40
CA THR A 215 -12.17 7.23 -9.66
C THR A 215 -12.28 6.58 -8.29
N GLY A 216 -11.71 5.38 -8.17
CA GLY A 216 -11.24 4.86 -6.89
C GLY A 216 -9.86 5.43 -6.61
#